data_AF-A0A533XDP3-F1
#
_entry.id   AF-A0A533XDP3-F1
#
_cell.length_a   1.000
_cell.length_b   1.000
_cell.length_c   1.000
_cell.angle_alpha   90.00
_cell.angle_beta   90.00
_cell.angle_gamma   90.00
#
_symmetry.space_group_name_H-M   'P 1'
#
loop_
_entity.id
_entity.type
_entity.pdbx_description
1 polymer ?
#
loop_
_entity_poly.entity_id
_entity_poly.type
_entity_poly.pdbx_seq_one_letter_code
_entity_poly.pdbx_strand_id
1 'polypeptide(L)'
;MLTIANSAYYRRSAEKTTTITQAILQVGYTSLRDIAIAAEFADMAQKRLPTTVNLRRLLAKAFVAAQQASVLGQAIQLPDAEALFTSTLLESLGEFAMATAMPAVVQQIDALASRGLSYDEAHLQITGMTPHTITCLVATAYQLPEDLFLAPPDWDRVAQWTPKDRRHAVVHVANACANNLFASETPHIVKDFTELMGQMTTGLALSPDSVKKLLAQAFDQAMELGVSVDLDRACFSLRETSPQEN
;
A
#
# COMPACT_ATOMS: atom_id res chain seq x y z
N MET A 1 2.74 -36.56 -15.68
CA MET A 1 1.44 -36.64 -16.39
C MET A 1 0.34 -36.94 -15.39
N LEU A 2 -0.46 -35.93 -15.06
CA LEU A 2 -1.90 -36.02 -14.85
C LEU A 2 -2.43 -34.58 -14.86
N THR A 3 -2.31 -33.97 -16.04
CA THR A 3 -3.26 -32.98 -16.51
C THR A 3 -4.63 -33.66 -16.57
N ILE A 4 -5.70 -32.92 -16.27
CA ILE A 4 -7.13 -33.32 -16.25
C ILE A 4 -7.67 -33.64 -14.85
N ALA A 5 -7.93 -32.58 -14.07
CA ALA A 5 -9.07 -32.52 -13.16
C ALA A 5 -9.64 -31.09 -13.01
N ASN A 6 -9.33 -30.20 -13.97
CA ASN A 6 -10.07 -28.97 -14.16
C ASN A 6 -11.30 -29.26 -15.01
N SER A 7 -12.42 -29.56 -14.36
CA SER A 7 -13.76 -29.05 -14.71
C SER A 7 -14.86 -29.83 -13.98
N ALA A 8 -15.90 -29.09 -13.60
CA ALA A 8 -17.28 -29.56 -13.50
C ALA A 8 -17.87 -30.01 -12.15
N TYR A 9 -17.46 -29.47 -10.97
CA TYR A 9 -18.27 -29.74 -9.77
C TYR A 9 -18.52 -28.59 -8.76
N TYR A 10 -18.46 -27.33 -9.14
CA TYR A 10 -19.09 -26.29 -8.31
C TYR A 10 -19.98 -25.35 -9.13
N ARG A 11 -21.13 -25.90 -9.55
CA ARG A 11 -22.31 -25.12 -9.91
C ARG A 11 -23.11 -24.82 -8.65
N ARG A 12 -23.51 -23.55 -8.53
CA ARG A 12 -24.71 -23.03 -7.84
C ARG A 12 -24.76 -23.20 -6.32
N SER A 13 -24.22 -22.20 -5.63
CA SER A 13 -24.97 -21.52 -4.57
C SER A 13 -24.77 -20.02 -4.73
N ALA A 14 -25.84 -19.25 -4.58
CA ALA A 14 -25.88 -17.81 -4.69
C ALA A 14 -25.33 -17.16 -3.41
N GLU A 15 -24.01 -17.23 -3.22
CA GLU A 15 -23.31 -16.39 -2.25
C GLU A 15 -22.41 -15.42 -3.00
N LYS A 16 -22.70 -14.13 -2.80
CA LYS A 16 -21.87 -13.00 -3.23
C LYS A 16 -20.57 -13.02 -2.44
N THR A 17 -19.60 -13.78 -2.90
CA THR A 17 -18.18 -13.56 -2.60
C THR A 17 -17.44 -13.59 -3.93
N THR A 18 -17.50 -12.46 -4.64
CA THR A 18 -16.55 -12.20 -5.73
C THR A 18 -15.16 -12.21 -5.10
N THR A 19 -14.26 -13.04 -5.61
CA THR A 19 -12.88 -13.04 -5.14
C THR A 19 -12.13 -11.91 -5.84
N ILE A 20 -11.21 -11.28 -5.12
CA ILE A 20 -10.30 -10.23 -5.60
C ILE A 20 -9.66 -10.63 -6.95
N THR A 21 -9.26 -11.90 -7.08
CA THR A 21 -8.68 -12.47 -8.31
C THR A 21 -9.66 -12.43 -9.50
N GLN A 22 -10.95 -12.67 -9.28
CA GLN A 22 -11.99 -12.62 -10.33
C GLN A 22 -12.34 -11.18 -10.71
N ALA A 23 -12.36 -10.25 -9.76
CA ALA A 23 -12.58 -8.82 -10.02
C ALA A 23 -11.42 -8.20 -10.83
N ILE A 24 -10.18 -8.63 -10.56
CA ILE A 24 -8.97 -8.21 -11.28
C ILE A 24 -8.96 -8.70 -12.74
N LEU A 25 -9.41 -9.93 -12.99
CA LEU A 25 -9.33 -10.57 -14.32
C LEU A 25 -10.49 -10.20 -15.26
N GLN A 26 -11.63 -9.76 -14.75
CA GLN A 26 -12.88 -9.67 -15.53
C GLN A 26 -13.16 -8.31 -16.17
N VAL A 27 -12.58 -7.19 -15.69
CA VAL A 27 -13.14 -5.85 -16.00
C VAL A 27 -12.23 -4.92 -16.80
N GLY A 28 -10.90 -5.05 -16.71
CA GLY A 28 -10.00 -4.07 -17.35
C GLY A 28 -9.98 -2.73 -16.60
N TYR A 29 -8.80 -2.11 -16.63
CA TYR A 29 -8.40 -0.89 -15.90
C TYR A 29 -9.34 0.27 -16.27
N THR A 30 -10.03 0.92 -15.33
CA THR A 30 -9.48 2.03 -14.53
C THR A 30 -10.64 2.59 -13.65
N SER A 31 -10.37 2.97 -12.40
CA SER A 31 -11.33 3.56 -11.43
C SER A 31 -12.36 2.64 -10.76
N LEU A 32 -13.21 1.89 -11.49
CA LEU A 32 -14.21 1.00 -10.84
C LEU A 32 -13.56 -0.19 -10.12
N ARG A 33 -12.43 -0.67 -10.65
CA ARG A 33 -11.61 -1.72 -10.04
C ARG A 33 -10.97 -1.25 -8.74
N ASP A 34 -10.49 -0.01 -8.70
CA ASP A 34 -9.86 0.58 -7.52
C ASP A 34 -10.86 0.68 -6.37
N ILE A 35 -12.08 1.13 -6.68
CA ILE A 35 -13.18 1.21 -5.73
C ILE A 35 -13.62 -0.19 -5.29
N ALA A 36 -13.72 -1.16 -6.20
CA ALA A 36 -14.12 -2.53 -5.86
C ALA A 36 -13.10 -3.26 -4.99
N ILE A 37 -11.79 -3.14 -5.30
CA ILE A 37 -10.71 -3.69 -4.48
C ILE A 37 -10.66 -2.97 -3.14
N ALA A 38 -10.73 -1.64 -3.12
CA ALA A 38 -10.81 -0.85 -1.89
C ALA A 38 -12.03 -1.23 -1.04
N ALA A 39 -13.19 -1.48 -1.66
CA ALA A 39 -14.42 -1.88 -0.98
C ALA A 39 -14.36 -3.32 -0.46
N GLU A 40 -13.81 -4.28 -1.21
CA GLU A 40 -13.60 -5.64 -0.74
C GLU A 40 -12.55 -5.68 0.38
N PHE A 41 -11.55 -4.82 0.32
CA PHE A 41 -10.54 -4.68 1.34
C PHE A 41 -11.08 -3.99 2.60
N ALA A 42 -11.95 -3.00 2.45
CA ALA A 42 -12.73 -2.41 3.54
C ALA A 42 -13.70 -3.42 4.17
N ASP A 43 -14.36 -4.26 3.36
CA ASP A 43 -15.26 -5.33 3.80
C ASP A 43 -14.50 -6.46 4.50
N MET A 44 -13.31 -6.82 4.00
CA MET A 44 -12.39 -7.77 4.64
C MET A 44 -11.90 -7.23 5.99
N ALA A 45 -11.58 -5.93 6.06
CA ALA A 45 -11.28 -5.26 7.32
C ALA A 45 -12.49 -5.26 8.28
N GLN A 46 -13.71 -5.05 7.80
CA GLN A 46 -14.92 -5.07 8.64
C GLN A 46 -15.25 -6.46 9.21
N LYS A 47 -14.99 -7.54 8.46
CA LYS A 47 -15.47 -8.89 8.82
C LYS A 47 -14.55 -9.68 9.77
N ARG A 48 -13.32 -9.23 10.05
CA ARG A 48 -12.36 -9.95 10.92
C ARG A 48 -11.40 -9.05 11.69
N LEU A 49 -11.90 -8.06 12.45
CA LEU A 49 -11.03 -7.23 13.29
C LEU A 49 -10.76 -7.88 14.66
N PRO A 50 -9.56 -8.42 14.94
CA PRO A 50 -9.02 -8.32 16.28
C PRO A 50 -8.85 -6.83 16.63
N THR A 51 -9.28 -6.43 17.81
CA THR A 51 -9.26 -5.04 18.32
C THR A 51 -7.85 -4.44 18.48
N THR A 52 -6.81 -5.21 18.17
CA THR A 52 -5.41 -4.89 18.45
C THR A 52 -4.68 -4.13 17.34
N VAL A 53 -5.20 -4.15 16.10
CA VAL A 53 -4.65 -3.38 14.96
C VAL A 53 -5.75 -2.57 14.29
N ASN A 54 -5.52 -1.26 14.12
CA ASN A 54 -6.50 -0.37 13.52
C ASN A 54 -6.51 -0.51 11.99
N LEU A 55 -7.22 -1.52 11.46
CA LEU A 55 -7.30 -1.75 10.01
C LEU A 55 -7.90 -0.57 9.25
N ARG A 56 -8.74 0.25 9.89
CA ARG A 56 -9.25 1.48 9.27
C ARG A 56 -8.16 2.52 9.07
N ARG A 57 -7.25 2.68 10.04
CA ARG A 57 -6.04 3.50 9.90
C ARG A 57 -5.10 2.94 8.84
N LEU A 58 -4.97 1.61 8.77
CA LEU A 58 -4.20 0.96 7.72
C LEU A 58 -4.78 1.26 6.33
N LEU A 59 -6.11 1.28 6.20
CA LEU A 59 -6.80 1.63 4.96
C LEU A 59 -6.61 3.10 4.59
N ALA A 60 -6.70 4.01 5.57
CA ALA A 60 -6.39 5.42 5.36
C ALA A 60 -4.96 5.59 4.82
N LYS A 61 -3.98 4.90 5.42
CA LYS A 61 -2.58 4.92 4.99
C LYS A 61 -2.43 4.43 3.54
N ALA A 62 -3.06 3.30 3.20
CA ALA A 62 -2.99 2.73 1.86
C ALA A 62 -3.64 3.65 0.80
N PHE A 63 -4.74 4.34 1.12
CA PHE A 63 -5.32 5.37 0.24
C PHE A 63 -4.39 6.57 0.06
N VAL A 64 -3.73 7.02 1.13
CA VAL A 64 -2.73 8.10 1.02
C VAL A 64 -1.60 7.68 0.09
N ALA A 65 -1.05 6.47 0.26
CA ALA A 65 -0.01 5.93 -0.63
C ALA A 65 -0.50 5.90 -2.08
N ALA A 66 -1.66 5.30 -2.34
CA ALA A 66 -2.22 5.16 -3.68
C ALA A 66 -2.46 6.52 -4.35
N GLN A 67 -2.95 7.50 -3.61
CA GLN A 67 -3.16 8.84 -4.14
C GLN A 67 -1.84 9.59 -4.39
N GLN A 68 -0.84 9.42 -3.51
CA GLN A 68 0.51 9.95 -3.72
C GLN A 68 1.12 9.41 -5.01
N ALA A 69 1.02 8.10 -5.24
CA ALA A 69 1.50 7.48 -6.47
C ALA A 69 0.81 8.03 -7.72
N SER A 70 -0.51 8.21 -7.67
CA SER A 70 -1.29 8.80 -8.78
C SER A 70 -0.83 10.21 -9.12
N VAL A 71 -0.75 11.12 -8.14
CA VAL A 71 -0.38 12.52 -8.42
C VAL A 71 1.09 12.64 -8.83
N LEU A 72 1.99 11.82 -8.25
CA LEU A 72 3.39 11.78 -8.65
C LEU A 72 3.52 11.30 -10.09
N GLY A 73 2.86 10.19 -10.43
CA GLY A 73 2.86 9.63 -11.79
C GLY A 73 2.32 10.59 -12.83
N GLN A 74 1.23 11.31 -12.51
CA GLN A 74 0.69 12.36 -13.37
C GLN A 74 1.70 13.51 -13.56
N ALA A 75 2.34 13.96 -12.48
CA ALA A 75 3.30 15.07 -12.54
C ALA A 75 4.52 14.75 -13.43
N ILE A 76 4.96 13.50 -13.46
CA ILE A 76 6.07 13.05 -14.31
C ILE A 76 5.63 12.43 -15.64
N GLN A 77 4.33 12.54 -15.97
CA GLN A 77 3.73 12.06 -17.23
C GLN A 77 3.96 10.55 -17.50
N LEU A 78 3.85 9.72 -16.46
CA LEU A 78 3.93 8.29 -16.62
C LEU A 78 2.72 7.75 -17.42
N PRO A 79 2.94 6.83 -18.38
CA PRO A 79 1.87 6.09 -19.02
C PRO A 79 1.07 5.28 -17.98
N ASP A 80 -0.24 5.21 -18.18
CA ASP A 80 -1.17 4.47 -17.32
C ASP A 80 -1.08 4.87 -15.83
N ALA A 81 -0.94 6.17 -15.55
CA ALA A 81 -0.88 6.68 -14.17
C ALA A 81 -2.08 6.25 -13.30
N GLU A 82 -3.23 5.97 -13.92
CA GLU A 82 -4.41 5.43 -13.23
C GLU A 82 -4.18 4.02 -12.65
N ALA A 83 -3.29 3.21 -13.25
CA ALA A 83 -2.91 1.91 -12.72
C ALA A 83 -1.92 1.99 -11.53
N LEU A 84 -1.30 3.15 -11.30
CA LEU A 84 -0.43 3.37 -10.13
C LEU A 84 -1.24 3.36 -8.84
N PHE A 85 -2.47 3.88 -8.86
CA PHE A 85 -3.36 3.81 -7.71
C PHE A 85 -3.55 2.35 -7.26
N THR A 86 -3.99 1.49 -8.20
CA THR A 86 -4.23 0.07 -7.91
C THR A 86 -2.97 -0.63 -7.44
N SER A 87 -1.85 -0.44 -8.16
CA SER A 87 -0.59 -1.14 -7.87
C SER A 87 -0.07 -0.76 -6.49
N THR A 88 -0.20 0.51 -6.12
CA THR A 88 0.23 1.02 -4.81
C THR A 88 -0.68 0.55 -3.68
N LEU A 89 -2.00 0.49 -3.92
CA LEU A 89 -2.95 -0.09 -2.96
C LEU A 89 -2.68 -1.58 -2.74
N LEU A 90 -2.39 -2.32 -3.82
CA LEU A 90 -2.03 -3.74 -3.77
C LEU A 90 -0.68 -3.96 -3.08
N GLU A 91 0.28 -3.05 -3.22
CA GLU A 91 1.56 -3.15 -2.51
C GLU A 91 1.37 -3.17 -0.98
N SER A 92 0.33 -2.50 -0.47
CA SER A 92 -0.04 -2.54 0.95
C SER A 92 -0.71 -3.87 1.38
N LEU A 93 -1.10 -4.76 0.46
CA LEU A 93 -1.85 -5.99 0.77
C LEU A 93 -1.13 -6.91 1.77
N GLY A 94 0.20 -6.99 1.71
CA GLY A 94 0.99 -7.79 2.65
C GLY A 94 0.79 -7.35 4.10
N GLU A 95 0.75 -6.05 4.34
CA GLU A 95 0.53 -5.49 5.67
C GLU A 95 -0.87 -5.80 6.21
N PHE A 96 -1.90 -5.76 5.35
CA PHE A 96 -3.25 -6.14 5.76
C PHE A 96 -3.37 -7.62 6.10
N ALA A 97 -2.76 -8.48 5.27
CA ALA A 97 -2.73 -9.90 5.52
C ALA A 97 -2.07 -10.20 6.87
N MET A 98 -0.93 -9.55 7.17
CA MET A 98 -0.28 -9.67 8.47
C MET A 98 -1.13 -9.11 9.61
N ALA A 99 -1.71 -7.92 9.46
CA ALA A 99 -2.55 -7.32 10.49
C ALA A 99 -3.75 -8.20 10.85
N THR A 100 -4.30 -8.91 9.88
CA THR A 100 -5.45 -9.80 10.05
C THR A 100 -5.06 -11.16 10.62
N ALA A 101 -3.96 -11.75 10.14
CA ALA A 101 -3.56 -13.12 10.49
C ALA A 101 -2.57 -13.19 11.68
N MET A 102 -1.72 -12.18 11.83
CA MET A 102 -0.57 -12.13 12.75
C MET A 102 -0.44 -10.74 13.42
N PRO A 103 -1.48 -10.20 14.09
CA PRO A 103 -1.46 -8.85 14.65
C PRO A 103 -0.33 -8.63 15.67
N ALA A 104 0.05 -9.67 16.42
CA ALA A 104 1.16 -9.59 17.38
C ALA A 104 2.52 -9.35 16.69
N VAL A 105 2.71 -9.87 15.48
CA VAL A 105 3.94 -9.62 14.69
C VAL A 105 3.97 -8.17 14.21
N VAL A 106 2.85 -7.64 13.74
CA VAL A 106 2.73 -6.22 13.36
C VAL A 106 3.07 -5.31 14.54
N GLN A 107 2.53 -5.59 15.72
CA GLN A 107 2.86 -4.82 16.93
C GLN A 107 4.35 -4.87 17.29
N GLN A 108 5.03 -5.99 17.07
CA GLN A 108 6.47 -6.09 17.31
C GLN A 108 7.28 -5.24 16.30
N ILE A 109 6.85 -5.23 15.04
CA ILE A 109 7.45 -4.37 14.00
C ILE A 109 7.27 -2.90 14.38
N ASP A 110 6.06 -2.47 14.74
CA ASP A 110 5.78 -1.09 15.15
C ASP A 110 6.57 -0.70 16.41
N ALA A 111 6.71 -1.63 17.36
CA ALA A 111 7.50 -1.42 18.59
C ALA A 111 9.01 -1.32 18.32
N LEU A 112 9.54 -1.93 17.25
CA LEU A 112 10.93 -1.73 16.83
C LEU A 112 11.10 -0.45 16.01
N ALA A 113 10.16 -0.15 15.12
CA ALA A 113 10.20 1.08 14.32
C ALA A 113 10.18 2.32 15.23
N SER A 114 9.34 2.31 16.28
CA SER A 114 9.30 3.38 17.30
C SER A 114 10.61 3.56 18.09
N ARG A 115 11.53 2.58 18.06
CA ARG A 115 12.87 2.67 18.66
C ARG A 115 13.92 3.26 17.71
N GLY A 116 13.52 3.71 16.52
CA GLY A 116 14.37 4.39 15.57
C GLY A 116 14.91 3.52 14.43
N LEU A 117 14.37 2.30 14.25
CA LEU A 117 14.59 1.54 13.02
C LEU A 117 13.61 2.04 11.96
N SER A 118 14.03 2.01 10.69
CA SER A 118 13.07 2.17 9.59
C SER A 118 12.07 1.00 9.60
N TYR A 119 10.90 1.23 9.00
CA TYR A 119 9.87 0.19 8.92
C TYR A 119 10.37 -1.09 8.23
N ASP A 120 11.16 -0.95 7.18
CA ASP A 120 11.76 -2.07 6.44
C ASP A 120 12.79 -2.84 7.27
N GLU A 121 13.64 -2.14 8.03
CA GLU A 121 14.60 -2.78 8.95
C GLU A 121 13.89 -3.53 10.08
N ALA A 122 12.85 -2.93 10.66
CA ALA A 122 12.03 -3.57 11.68
C ALA A 122 11.34 -4.83 11.14
N HIS A 123 10.80 -4.77 9.92
CA HIS A 123 10.24 -5.92 9.20
C HIS A 123 11.25 -7.04 9.03
N LEU A 124 12.44 -6.71 8.51
CA LEU A 124 13.49 -7.68 8.26
C LEU A 124 13.96 -8.33 9.56
N GLN A 125 14.06 -7.58 10.65
CA GLN A 125 14.49 -8.09 11.95
C GLN A 125 13.47 -9.05 12.58
N ILE A 126 12.16 -8.77 12.44
CA ILE A 126 11.11 -9.60 13.06
C ILE A 126 10.76 -10.80 12.18
N THR A 127 10.65 -10.61 10.86
CA THR A 127 10.10 -11.61 9.94
C THR A 127 11.16 -12.29 9.07
N GLY A 128 12.36 -11.72 8.97
CA GLY A 128 13.37 -12.14 8.00
C GLY A 128 13.07 -11.73 6.56
N MET A 129 12.05 -10.90 6.34
CA MET A 129 11.55 -10.49 5.02
C MET A 129 11.30 -8.99 4.97
N THR A 130 11.40 -8.40 3.78
CA THR A 130 10.95 -7.02 3.54
C THR A 130 9.43 -6.95 3.42
N PRO A 131 8.80 -5.78 3.63
CA PRO A 131 7.36 -5.61 3.43
C PRO A 131 6.91 -6.09 2.03
N HIS A 132 7.66 -5.72 0.99
CA HIS A 132 7.40 -6.15 -0.38
C HIS A 132 7.43 -7.68 -0.54
N THR A 133 8.40 -8.36 0.09
CA THR A 133 8.50 -9.82 0.03
C THR A 133 7.24 -10.48 0.61
N ILE A 134 6.72 -9.93 1.71
CA ILE A 134 5.48 -10.41 2.32
C ILE A 134 4.29 -10.17 1.38
N THR A 135 4.19 -9.00 0.76
CA THR A 135 3.16 -8.72 -0.25
C THR A 135 3.21 -9.71 -1.41
N CYS A 136 4.39 -10.01 -1.95
CA CYS A 136 4.58 -11.01 -3.02
C CYS A 136 4.16 -12.42 -2.59
N LEU A 137 4.45 -12.82 -1.35
CA LEU A 137 4.00 -14.11 -0.80
C LEU A 137 2.48 -14.19 -0.71
N VAL A 138 1.84 -13.11 -0.26
CA VAL A 138 0.38 -13.01 -0.21
C VAL A 138 -0.19 -13.05 -1.63
N ALA A 139 0.34 -12.26 -2.56
CA ALA A 139 -0.09 -12.26 -3.95
C ALA A 139 -0.02 -13.64 -4.59
N THR A 140 1.07 -14.39 -4.34
CA THR A 140 1.26 -15.77 -4.80
C THR A 140 0.20 -16.71 -4.22
N ALA A 141 -0.06 -16.61 -2.91
CA ALA A 141 -1.07 -17.44 -2.23
C ALA A 141 -2.49 -17.20 -2.79
N TYR A 142 -2.80 -15.98 -3.23
CA TYR A 142 -4.08 -15.61 -3.86
C TYR A 142 -4.08 -15.73 -5.40
N GLN A 143 -3.00 -16.25 -6.01
CA GLN A 143 -2.85 -16.43 -7.46
C GLN A 143 -3.04 -15.13 -8.25
N LEU A 144 -2.56 -14.01 -7.70
CA LEU A 144 -2.58 -12.72 -8.38
C LEU A 144 -1.46 -12.63 -9.43
N PRO A 145 -1.64 -11.84 -10.51
CA PRO A 145 -0.60 -11.66 -11.52
C PRO A 145 0.69 -11.05 -10.93
N GLU A 146 1.82 -11.73 -11.11
CA GLU A 146 3.14 -11.32 -10.55
C GLU A 146 3.65 -9.99 -11.14
N ASP A 147 3.19 -9.62 -12.33
CA ASP A 147 3.57 -8.37 -13.00
C ASP A 147 3.05 -7.12 -12.30
N LEU A 148 2.11 -7.26 -11.35
CA LEU A 148 1.61 -6.19 -10.49
C LEU A 148 2.51 -5.93 -9.26
N PHE A 149 3.38 -6.88 -8.88
CA PHE A 149 4.13 -6.87 -7.63
C PHE A 149 5.63 -6.99 -7.88
N LEU A 150 6.23 -5.91 -8.35
CA LEU A 150 7.63 -5.92 -8.76
C LEU A 150 8.50 -5.15 -7.78
N ALA A 151 9.72 -5.68 -7.62
CA ALA A 151 10.69 -5.15 -6.68
C ALA A 151 10.99 -3.66 -6.94
N PRO A 152 11.30 -2.89 -5.89
CA PRO A 152 11.75 -1.52 -6.04
C PRO A 152 13.01 -1.50 -6.92
N PRO A 153 13.10 -0.55 -7.87
CA PRO A 153 14.30 -0.43 -8.69
C PRO A 153 15.47 0.13 -7.88
N ASP A 154 16.68 -0.08 -8.39
CA ASP A 154 17.90 0.48 -7.81
C ASP A 154 17.96 2.00 -8.02
N TRP A 155 17.79 2.77 -6.94
CA TRP A 155 17.85 4.24 -6.93
C TRP A 155 19.24 4.81 -7.24
N ASP A 156 20.30 4.01 -7.18
CA ASP A 156 21.64 4.43 -7.61
C ASP A 156 21.79 4.35 -9.14
N ARG A 157 20.84 3.71 -9.83
CA ARG A 157 20.86 3.47 -11.29
C ARG A 157 19.72 4.13 -12.04
N VAL A 158 19.23 5.27 -11.56
CA VAL A 158 18.12 6.05 -12.17
C VAL A 158 18.31 6.25 -13.68
N ALA A 159 19.54 6.52 -14.14
CA ALA A 159 19.83 6.73 -15.56
C ALA A 159 19.53 5.51 -16.46
N GLN A 160 19.44 4.31 -15.88
CA GLN A 160 19.18 3.05 -16.57
C GLN A 160 17.71 2.62 -16.46
N TRP A 161 16.87 3.38 -15.75
CA TRP A 161 15.49 3.02 -15.51
C TRP A 161 14.65 3.00 -16.79
N THR A 162 13.96 1.89 -17.00
CA THR A 162 12.89 1.76 -17.97
C THR A 162 11.62 2.48 -17.49
N PRO A 163 10.61 2.68 -18.36
CA PRO A 163 9.30 3.17 -17.92
C PRO A 163 8.66 2.28 -16.85
N LYS A 164 8.97 0.97 -16.87
CA LYS A 164 8.51 0.01 -15.86
C LYS A 164 9.16 0.29 -14.50
N ASP A 165 10.48 0.50 -14.48
CA ASP A 165 11.22 0.81 -13.26
C ASP A 165 10.73 2.12 -12.64
N ARG A 166 10.51 3.17 -13.45
CA ARG A 166 9.93 4.43 -12.96
C ARG A 166 8.57 4.24 -12.31
N ARG A 167 7.70 3.39 -12.86
CA ARG A 167 6.39 3.09 -12.25
C ARG A 167 6.57 2.43 -10.88
N HIS A 168 7.44 1.44 -10.75
CA HIS A 168 7.68 0.79 -9.45
C HIS A 168 8.36 1.74 -8.46
N ALA A 169 9.28 2.60 -8.91
CA ALA A 169 9.85 3.63 -8.07
C ALA A 169 8.76 4.50 -7.42
N VAL A 170 7.77 4.92 -8.22
CA VAL A 170 6.62 5.70 -7.72
C VAL A 170 5.76 4.91 -6.73
N VAL A 171 5.45 3.64 -7.02
CA VAL A 171 4.69 2.76 -6.12
C VAL A 171 5.37 2.61 -4.76
N HIS A 172 6.67 2.29 -4.77
CA HIS A 172 7.43 2.01 -3.55
C HIS A 172 7.70 3.29 -2.75
N VAL A 173 8.08 4.39 -3.41
CA VAL A 173 8.32 5.66 -2.70
C VAL A 173 7.04 6.23 -2.11
N ALA A 174 5.89 6.05 -2.76
CA ALA A 174 4.60 6.48 -2.22
C ALA A 174 4.18 5.66 -0.99
N ASN A 175 4.36 4.33 -1.01
CA ASN A 175 4.16 3.50 0.18
C ASN A 175 5.10 3.90 1.32
N ALA A 176 6.38 4.11 1.02
CA ALA A 176 7.35 4.53 2.03
C ALA A 176 7.03 5.93 2.61
N CYS A 177 6.57 6.87 1.78
CA CYS A 177 6.10 8.18 2.23
C CYS A 177 4.88 8.08 3.13
N ALA A 178 3.89 7.26 2.76
CA ALA A 178 2.71 7.04 3.60
C ALA A 178 3.07 6.33 4.91
N ASN A 179 3.99 5.35 4.88
CA ASN A 179 4.51 4.70 6.09
C ASN A 179 5.19 5.71 7.01
N ASN A 180 6.08 6.54 6.48
CA ASN A 180 6.74 7.60 7.25
C ASN A 180 5.72 8.59 7.82
N LEU A 181 4.71 9.00 7.04
CA LEU A 181 3.69 9.96 7.45
C LEU A 181 2.79 9.44 8.58
N PHE A 182 2.51 8.13 8.60
CA PHE A 182 1.62 7.51 9.60
C PHE A 182 2.38 6.90 10.79
N ALA A 183 3.71 6.90 10.75
CA ALA A 183 4.57 6.40 11.82
C ALA A 183 4.51 7.30 13.07
N SER A 184 4.82 6.73 14.22
CA SER A 184 4.96 7.47 15.48
C SER A 184 6.14 8.46 15.39
N GLU A 185 6.06 9.58 16.11
CA GLU A 185 7.14 10.56 16.14
C GLU A 185 8.43 9.96 16.70
N THR A 186 9.47 9.86 15.87
CA THR A 186 10.81 9.40 16.26
C THR A 186 11.88 10.36 15.73
N PRO A 187 13.10 10.39 16.31
CA PRO A 187 14.20 11.20 15.78
C PRO A 187 14.58 10.87 14.33
N HIS A 188 14.26 9.66 13.85
CA HIS A 188 14.62 9.17 12.52
C HIS A 188 13.59 9.52 11.44
N ILE A 189 12.35 9.84 11.81
CA ILE A 189 11.26 10.14 10.86
C ILE A 189 11.64 11.25 9.88
N VAL A 190 12.35 12.29 10.36
CA VAL A 190 12.81 13.43 9.55
C VAL A 190 13.92 13.00 8.60
N LYS A 191 14.81 12.12 9.05
CA LYS A 191 15.91 11.60 8.24
C LYS A 191 15.35 10.77 7.08
N ASP A 192 14.47 9.82 7.39
CA ASP A 192 13.81 8.96 6.40
C ASP A 192 13.02 9.80 5.39
N PHE A 193 12.25 10.80 5.86
CA PHE A 193 11.54 11.72 4.98
C PHE A 193 12.49 12.53 4.08
N THR A 194 13.65 12.95 4.61
CA THR A 194 14.66 13.67 3.83
C THR A 194 15.25 12.78 2.73
N GLU A 195 15.51 11.52 3.03
CA GLU A 195 15.98 10.53 2.05
C GLU A 195 14.93 10.28 0.95
N LEU A 196 13.67 10.08 1.33
CA LEU A 196 12.54 9.93 0.39
C LEU A 196 12.34 11.16 -0.50
N MET A 197 12.46 12.37 0.07
CA MET A 197 12.46 13.62 -0.68
C MET A 197 13.64 13.69 -1.66
N GLY A 198 14.83 13.27 -1.25
CA GLY A 198 16.02 13.19 -2.11
C GLY A 198 15.82 12.23 -3.29
N GLN A 199 15.22 11.07 -3.03
CA GLN A 199 14.82 10.09 -4.05
C GLN A 199 13.83 10.70 -5.04
N MET A 200 12.72 11.29 -4.59
CA MET A 200 11.72 11.89 -5.48
C MET A 200 12.29 13.05 -6.30
N THR A 201 13.12 13.89 -5.70
CA THR A 201 13.68 15.06 -6.40
C THR A 201 14.73 14.68 -7.44
N THR A 202 15.61 13.74 -7.12
CA THR A 202 16.69 13.29 -8.02
C THR A 202 16.19 12.25 -9.02
N GLY A 203 15.50 11.23 -8.54
CA GLY A 203 15.08 10.07 -9.33
C GLY A 203 13.85 10.33 -10.20
N LEU A 204 12.92 11.18 -9.75
CA LEU A 204 11.71 11.53 -10.50
C LEU A 204 11.81 12.92 -11.18
N ALA A 205 12.96 13.60 -11.04
CA ALA A 205 13.21 14.93 -11.61
C ALA A 205 12.16 16.00 -11.22
N LEU A 206 11.65 15.92 -9.98
CA LEU A 206 10.70 16.88 -9.43
C LEU A 206 11.41 17.92 -8.55
N SER A 207 10.90 19.15 -8.51
CA SER A 207 11.41 20.15 -7.56
C SER A 207 10.95 19.82 -6.13
N PRO A 208 11.71 20.16 -5.07
CA PRO A 208 11.29 19.93 -3.69
C PRO A 208 9.93 20.56 -3.35
N ASP A 209 9.64 21.75 -3.89
CA ASP A 209 8.37 22.44 -3.67
C ASP A 209 7.22 21.76 -4.43
N SER A 210 7.49 21.23 -5.62
CA SER A 210 6.51 20.43 -6.36
C SER A 210 6.15 19.16 -5.59
N VAL A 211 7.14 18.43 -5.06
CA VAL A 211 6.89 17.20 -4.28
C VAL A 211 6.03 17.50 -3.06
N LYS A 212 6.37 18.51 -2.26
CA LYS A 212 5.57 18.89 -1.07
C LYS A 212 4.11 19.22 -1.43
N LYS A 213 3.90 19.98 -2.50
CA LYS A 213 2.54 20.32 -2.98
C LYS A 213 1.77 19.08 -3.42
N LEU A 214 2.40 18.19 -4.17
CA LEU A 214 1.80 16.95 -4.64
C LEU A 214 1.42 16.03 -3.46
N LEU A 215 2.32 15.83 -2.49
CA LEU A 215 2.03 14.99 -1.33
C LEU A 215 0.89 15.55 -0.47
N ALA A 216 0.82 16.88 -0.28
CA ALA A 216 -0.27 17.53 0.43
C ALA A 216 -1.61 17.38 -0.32
N GLN A 217 -1.61 17.63 -1.64
CA GLN A 217 -2.79 17.42 -2.49
C GLN A 217 -3.28 15.97 -2.44
N ALA A 218 -2.36 15.01 -2.51
CA ALA A 218 -2.70 13.60 -2.44
C ALA A 218 -3.33 13.21 -1.10
N PHE A 219 -2.85 13.79 0.00
CA PHE A 219 -3.41 13.54 1.32
C PHE A 219 -4.87 14.02 1.41
N ASP A 220 -5.16 15.23 0.91
CA ASP A 220 -6.52 15.77 0.90
C ASP A 220 -7.46 14.90 0.04
N GLN A 221 -7.02 14.51 -1.16
CA GLN A 221 -7.77 13.64 -2.07
C GLN A 221 -8.00 12.23 -1.48
N ALA A 222 -7.01 11.67 -0.80
CA ALA A 222 -7.15 10.37 -0.12
C ALA A 222 -8.14 10.44 1.05
N MET A 223 -8.16 11.54 1.79
CA MET A 223 -9.13 11.76 2.88
C MET A 223 -10.55 11.88 2.33
N GLU A 224 -10.76 12.63 1.23
CA GLU A 224 -12.06 12.71 0.55
C GLU A 224 -12.54 11.33 0.07
N LEU A 225 -11.64 10.56 -0.54
CA LEU A 225 -11.93 9.19 -0.97
C LEU A 225 -12.29 8.30 0.23
N GLY A 226 -11.53 8.37 1.33
CA GLY A 226 -11.81 7.63 2.56
C GLY A 226 -13.20 7.90 3.11
N VAL A 227 -13.60 9.18 3.17
CA VAL A 227 -14.94 9.57 3.63
C VAL A 227 -16.03 8.99 2.72
N SER A 228 -15.80 8.93 1.40
CA SER A 228 -16.77 8.36 0.46
C SER A 228 -17.01 6.85 0.65
N VAL A 229 -16.10 6.16 1.34
CA VAL A 229 -16.19 4.72 1.67
C VAL A 229 -16.39 4.47 3.17
N ASP A 230 -16.99 5.43 3.88
CA ASP A 230 -17.33 5.36 5.32
C ASP A 230 -16.12 5.22 6.27
N LEU A 231 -14.96 5.76 5.87
CA LEU A 231 -13.81 5.92 6.75
C LEU A 231 -13.90 7.26 7.51
N ASP A 232 -13.77 7.20 8.83
CA ASP A 232 -13.71 8.41 9.65
C ASP A 232 -12.44 9.20 9.33
N ARG A 233 -12.56 10.53 9.24
CA ARG A 233 -11.42 11.45 9.11
C ARG A 233 -10.37 11.25 10.20
N ALA A 234 -10.77 10.80 11.39
CA ALA A 234 -9.84 10.45 12.47
C ALA A 234 -8.82 9.38 12.07
N CYS A 235 -9.14 8.50 11.11
CA CYS A 235 -8.22 7.49 10.59
C CYS A 235 -7.01 8.09 9.87
N PHE A 236 -7.13 9.32 9.36
CA PHE A 236 -6.06 10.08 8.70
C PHE A 236 -5.26 10.95 9.68
N SER A 237 -5.56 10.92 10.99
CA SER A 237 -4.82 11.71 11.98
C SER A 237 -3.33 11.36 11.96
N LEU A 238 -2.47 12.36 11.79
CA LEU A 238 -1.01 12.19 11.88
C LEU A 238 -0.51 12.04 13.32
N ARG A 239 -1.38 12.34 14.30
CA ARG A 239 -1.10 12.11 15.72
C ARG A 239 -1.75 10.81 16.13
N GLU A 240 -0.98 9.92 16.75
CA GLU A 240 -1.58 8.80 17.49
C GLU A 240 -2.52 9.38 18.54
N THR A 241 -3.82 9.22 18.35
CA THR A 241 -4.75 9.35 19.46
C THR A 241 -4.45 8.17 20.36
N SER A 242 -3.72 8.41 21.45
CA SER A 242 -3.59 7.46 22.55
C SER A 242 -4.97 6.89 22.86
N PRO A 243 -5.12 5.57 23.03
CA PRO A 243 -6.35 5.04 23.58
C PRO A 243 -6.55 5.72 24.93
N GLN A 244 -7.67 6.40 25.11
CA GLN A 244 -8.05 6.91 26.42
C GLN A 244 -8.14 5.70 27.36
N GLU A 245 -7.24 5.67 28.35
CA GLU A 245 -7.40 4.83 29.53
C GLU A 245 -8.74 5.18 30.18
N ASN A 246 -9.66 4.22 30.18
CA ASN A 246 -10.81 4.16 31.07
C ASN A 246 -10.72 2.85 31.85
#